data_AF-A0A9W7DNR1-F1
#
_entry.id   AF-A0A9W7DNR1-F1
#
_cell.length_a   1.000
_cell.length_b   1.000
_cell.length_c   1.000
_cell.angle_alpha   90.00
_cell.angle_beta   90.00
_cell.angle_gamma   90.00
#
_symmetry.space_group_name_H-M   'P 1'
#
loop_
_entity.id
_entity.type
_entity.pdbx_description
1 polymer ?
#
loop_
_entity_poly.entity_id
_entity_poly.type
_entity_poly.pdbx_seq_one_letter_code
_entity_poly.pdbx_strand_id
1 'polypeptide(L)'
;MKFYLSLTLSLPATLVHSHGIFWSPENRATISEQSGYMEDATTIISEPMPDVGEPGRNYPGNRPFAEPGTSLSVVGPCGMESYDDLKTNYNHPEHGWGEKVSATYKPAEIIDVEWCVSNIADHGGLYSYRICTDDSIVAPFIEPDHTPNDSEMAALETCFQAGQLRCDDVPGQECPVHPDCVGTDWGCASAKSWFACGPKDDGRCMSAPSATGESCKTHGADGTILRDQVKLPDFTSNHTLLGFRWDCEDTGQLWLHCADIAIV
;
A
#
# COMPACT_ATOMS: atom_id res chain seq x y z
N MET A 1 -44.45 22.62 29.86
CA MET A 1 -43.40 22.33 28.86
C MET A 1 -42.34 21.47 29.52
N LYS A 2 -42.23 20.19 29.13
CA LYS A 2 -41.16 19.29 29.58
C LYS A 2 -40.09 19.30 28.48
N PHE A 3 -38.92 19.86 28.79
CA PHE A 3 -37.74 19.74 27.94
C PHE A 3 -37.15 18.33 28.14
N TYR A 4 -37.16 17.52 27.08
CA TYR A 4 -36.40 16.29 27.02
C TYR A 4 -35.02 16.64 26.47
N LEU A 5 -34.00 16.56 27.32
CA LEU A 5 -32.60 16.63 26.93
C LEU A 5 -32.24 15.26 26.34
N SER A 6 -32.15 15.16 25.01
CA SER A 6 -31.60 13.95 24.36
C SER A 6 -30.10 13.97 24.54
N LEU A 7 -29.60 13.06 25.37
CA LEU A 7 -28.18 12.76 25.50
C LEU A 7 -27.80 11.84 24.34
N THR A 8 -27.24 12.40 23.26
CA THR A 8 -26.61 11.60 22.21
C THR A 8 -25.31 11.03 22.76
N LEU A 9 -25.34 9.76 23.15
CA LEU A 9 -24.14 8.96 23.43
C LEU A 9 -23.41 8.75 22.10
N SER A 10 -22.37 9.55 21.84
CA SER A 10 -21.38 9.24 20.81
C SER A 10 -20.55 8.06 21.32
N LEU A 11 -20.82 6.85 20.83
CA LEU A 11 -19.87 5.75 21.00
C LEU A 11 -18.56 6.14 20.33
N PRO A 12 -17.39 5.97 20.99
CA PRO A 12 -16.12 6.04 20.28
C PRO A 12 -16.15 4.98 19.18
N ALA A 13 -15.84 5.36 17.95
CA ALA A 13 -15.60 4.41 16.88
C ALA A 13 -14.46 3.50 17.34
N THR A 14 -14.75 2.25 17.65
CA THR A 14 -13.72 1.22 17.75
C THR A 14 -13.05 1.16 16.39
N LEU A 15 -11.82 1.65 16.29
CA LEU A 15 -10.99 1.51 15.09
C LEU A 15 -10.98 0.03 14.75
N VAL A 16 -11.49 -0.30 13.57
CA VAL A 16 -11.44 -1.67 13.06
C VAL A 16 -9.97 -1.92 12.75
N HIS A 17 -9.34 -2.80 13.50
CA HIS A 17 -8.05 -3.38 13.14
C HIS A 17 -8.32 -4.50 12.12
N SER A 18 -7.38 -4.85 11.25
CA SER A 18 -7.54 -5.66 10.01
C SER A 18 -7.89 -4.88 8.74
N HIS A 19 -6.89 -4.63 7.88
CA HIS A 19 -7.13 -4.02 6.58
C HIS A 19 -6.30 -4.60 5.44
N GLY A 20 -5.13 -4.05 5.12
CA GLY A 20 -4.33 -4.46 3.97
C GLY A 20 -2.86 -4.57 4.33
N ILE A 21 -2.21 -5.66 3.92
CA ILE A 21 -0.78 -5.87 4.15
C ILE A 21 -0.10 -6.46 2.91
N PHE A 22 1.07 -5.90 2.56
CA PHE A 22 1.90 -6.47 1.52
C PHE A 22 2.44 -7.83 1.98
N TRP A 23 2.21 -8.90 1.25
CA TRP A 23 2.42 -10.26 1.79
C TRP A 23 3.68 -10.92 1.26
N SER A 24 3.96 -10.80 -0.04
CA SER A 24 5.11 -11.46 -0.68
C SER A 24 5.74 -10.58 -1.76
N PRO A 25 7.08 -10.40 -1.77
CA PRO A 25 8.03 -10.85 -0.74
C PRO A 25 7.75 -10.25 0.64
N GLU A 26 8.27 -10.91 1.67
CA GLU A 26 8.01 -10.54 3.05
C GLU A 26 8.45 -9.09 3.33
N ASN A 27 7.53 -8.30 3.88
CA ASN A 27 7.69 -6.87 4.13
C ASN A 27 8.12 -6.59 5.58
N ARG A 28 8.62 -5.38 5.84
CA ARG A 28 9.13 -4.95 7.15
C ARG A 28 8.13 -5.09 8.30
N ALA A 29 6.87 -4.76 8.08
CA ALA A 29 5.83 -4.86 9.09
C ALA A 29 5.46 -6.32 9.41
N THR A 30 5.45 -7.20 8.41
CA THR A 30 5.27 -8.64 8.66
C THR A 30 6.44 -9.20 9.48
N ILE A 31 7.68 -8.77 9.21
CA ILE A 31 8.85 -9.16 10.03
C ILE A 31 8.68 -8.69 11.47
N SER A 32 8.23 -7.43 11.65
CA SER A 32 7.94 -6.86 12.98
C SER A 32 6.89 -7.66 13.74
N GLU A 33 5.76 -8.02 13.11
CA GLU A 33 4.70 -8.84 13.71
C GLU A 33 5.20 -10.25 14.06
N GLN A 34 5.91 -10.91 13.15
CA GLN A 34 6.44 -12.26 13.37
C GLN A 34 7.50 -12.31 14.48
N SER A 35 8.27 -11.24 14.66
CA SER A 35 9.22 -11.12 15.77
C SER A 35 8.54 -10.91 17.13
N GLY A 36 7.24 -10.58 17.12
CA GLY A 36 6.47 -10.20 18.30
C GLY A 36 6.74 -8.77 18.77
N TYR A 37 7.38 -7.94 17.95
CA TYR A 37 7.58 -6.52 18.26
C TYR A 37 6.26 -5.74 18.16
N MET A 38 5.50 -6.00 17.10
CA MET A 38 4.13 -5.50 16.91
C MET A 38 3.10 -6.62 17.03
N GLU A 39 1.90 -6.26 17.50
CA GLU A 39 0.75 -7.18 17.53
C GLU A 39 -0.08 -7.12 16.24
N ASP A 40 0.00 -6.00 15.50
CA ASP A 40 -0.75 -5.72 14.29
C ASP A 40 0.15 -5.03 13.27
N ALA A 41 0.32 -5.63 12.08
CA ALA A 41 1.02 -5.04 10.94
C ALA A 41 0.07 -4.50 9.84
N THR A 42 -1.23 -4.50 10.12
CA THR A 42 -2.31 -4.13 9.20
C THR A 42 -2.92 -2.76 9.49
N THR A 43 -2.23 -1.91 10.26
CA THR A 43 -2.66 -0.55 10.65
C THR A 43 -1.76 0.57 10.10
N ILE A 44 -0.94 0.24 9.10
CA ILE A 44 -0.03 1.16 8.41
C ILE A 44 -0.77 2.01 7.38
N ILE A 45 -1.49 3.01 7.90
CA ILE A 45 -2.39 3.87 7.13
C ILE A 45 -1.88 5.29 7.11
N SER A 46 -1.86 5.90 5.92
CA SER A 46 -1.85 7.36 5.80
C SER A 46 -3.27 7.89 5.76
N GLU A 47 -3.71 8.61 6.80
CA GLU A 47 -5.03 9.25 6.84
C GLU A 47 -5.12 10.45 7.81
N PRO A 48 -6.12 11.35 7.62
CA PRO A 48 -6.94 11.50 6.43
C PRO A 48 -6.09 12.02 5.26
N MET A 49 -6.43 11.63 4.04
CA MET A 49 -5.83 12.14 2.80
C MET A 49 -6.82 13.10 2.12
N PRO A 50 -6.94 14.36 2.59
CA PRO A 50 -7.92 15.31 2.05
C PRO A 50 -7.55 15.84 0.65
N ASP A 51 -6.38 15.50 0.11
CA ASP A 51 -5.74 16.25 -0.99
C ASP A 51 -6.07 15.76 -2.42
N VAL A 52 -6.75 14.62 -2.60
CA VAL A 52 -6.45 13.74 -3.76
C VAL A 52 -7.59 13.16 -4.56
N GLY A 53 -8.78 13.68 -4.38
CA GLY A 53 -9.61 13.89 -5.56
C GLY A 53 -9.64 15.38 -5.84
N GLU A 54 -9.52 15.77 -7.11
CA GLU A 54 -9.55 17.17 -7.52
C GLU A 54 -10.60 17.95 -6.71
N PRO A 55 -10.22 19.07 -6.07
CA PRO A 55 -11.14 19.86 -5.27
C PRO A 55 -12.43 20.16 -6.05
N GLY A 56 -13.57 19.69 -5.53
CA GLY A 56 -14.87 19.86 -6.17
C GLY A 56 -15.44 18.63 -6.87
N ARG A 57 -14.71 17.51 -6.94
CA ARG A 57 -15.30 16.22 -7.32
C ARG A 57 -16.17 15.69 -6.16
N ASN A 58 -17.30 15.05 -6.50
CA ASN A 58 -18.07 14.27 -5.54
C ASN A 58 -17.50 12.85 -5.48
N TYR A 59 -17.90 12.10 -4.45
CA TYR A 59 -17.65 10.67 -4.38
C TYR A 59 -18.08 9.96 -5.70
N PRO A 60 -17.27 9.03 -6.25
CA PRO A 60 -15.99 8.56 -5.72
C PRO A 60 -14.79 9.43 -6.16
N GLY A 61 -14.95 10.39 -7.06
CA GLY A 61 -13.86 11.23 -7.58
C GLY A 61 -13.13 12.13 -6.56
N ASN A 62 -13.59 12.20 -5.30
CA ASN A 62 -12.92 12.91 -4.19
C ASN A 62 -11.99 12.01 -3.35
N ARG A 63 -11.55 10.87 -3.90
CA ARG A 63 -10.83 9.80 -3.21
C ARG A 63 -9.47 9.56 -3.88
N PRO A 64 -8.46 9.05 -3.14
CA PRO A 64 -7.11 8.83 -3.65
C PRO A 64 -7.06 8.07 -4.98
N PHE A 65 -7.88 7.01 -5.11
CA PHE A 65 -7.87 6.19 -6.33
C PHE A 65 -8.21 6.99 -7.60
N ALA A 66 -8.89 8.13 -7.51
CA ALA A 66 -9.27 8.93 -8.69
C ALA A 66 -8.03 9.52 -9.40
N GLU A 67 -6.98 9.83 -8.63
CA GLU A 67 -5.68 10.32 -9.11
C GLU A 67 -4.56 9.47 -8.47
N PRO A 68 -4.44 8.19 -8.85
CA PRO A 68 -3.60 7.23 -8.14
C PRO A 68 -2.13 7.65 -8.17
N GLY A 69 -1.44 7.49 -7.05
CA GLY A 69 -0.02 7.84 -6.93
C GLY A 69 0.25 9.31 -6.59
N THR A 70 -0.76 10.19 -6.63
CA THR A 70 -0.56 11.64 -6.40
C THR A 70 -0.62 12.04 -4.92
N SER A 71 -1.25 11.21 -4.09
CA SER A 71 -1.47 11.52 -2.68
C SER A 71 -0.20 11.40 -1.86
N LEU A 72 0.05 12.42 -1.02
CA LEU A 72 1.24 12.51 -0.19
C LEU A 72 1.06 11.75 1.13
N SER A 73 1.84 10.70 1.32
CA SER A 73 1.86 9.97 2.59
C SER A 73 2.47 10.81 3.71
N VAL A 74 1.80 10.87 4.87
CA VAL A 74 2.39 11.41 6.11
C VAL A 74 3.13 10.34 6.92
N VAL A 75 3.05 9.08 6.51
CA VAL A 75 3.70 7.93 7.16
C VAL A 75 4.93 7.43 6.38
N GLY A 76 5.31 8.14 5.32
CA GLY A 76 6.41 7.77 4.43
C GLY A 76 6.09 6.60 3.50
N PRO A 77 7.00 6.25 2.57
CA PRO A 77 6.77 5.23 1.55
C PRO A 77 6.72 3.79 2.06
N CYS A 78 7.41 3.50 3.15
CA CYS A 78 7.41 2.19 3.80
C CYS A 78 6.42 2.10 4.96
N GLY A 79 5.83 3.23 5.32
CA GLY A 79 4.80 3.32 6.34
C GLY A 79 5.33 3.47 7.77
N MET A 80 4.43 3.91 8.63
CA MET A 80 4.61 4.10 10.06
C MET A 80 3.28 3.79 10.73
N GLU A 81 3.32 3.18 11.91
CA GLU A 81 2.10 2.88 12.66
C GLU A 81 1.45 4.17 13.17
N SER A 82 0.22 4.40 12.70
CA SER A 82 -0.53 5.62 13.00
C SER A 82 -1.19 5.57 14.38
N TYR A 83 -1.43 4.37 14.93
CA TYR A 83 -2.35 4.18 16.07
C TYR A 83 -1.75 3.50 17.29
N ASP A 84 -0.59 2.87 17.18
CA ASP A 84 0.11 2.32 18.34
C ASP A 84 0.75 3.44 19.19
N ASP A 85 1.13 3.09 20.42
CA ASP A 85 1.90 4.00 21.29
C ASP A 85 3.37 4.10 20.88
N LEU A 86 3.88 3.12 20.11
CA LEU A 86 5.27 3.01 19.71
C LEU A 86 5.60 3.92 18.51
N LYS A 87 4.60 4.26 17.69
CA LYS A 87 4.76 4.95 16.40
C LYS A 87 5.84 4.29 15.55
N THR A 88 5.76 2.96 15.45
CA THR A 88 6.76 2.13 14.78
C THR A 88 6.99 2.62 13.36
N ASN A 89 8.22 3.02 13.03
CA ASN A 89 8.55 3.64 11.75
C ASN A 89 9.27 2.66 10.83
N TYR A 90 8.56 2.08 9.87
CA TYR A 90 9.12 1.10 8.93
C TYR A 90 9.96 1.73 7.82
N ASN A 91 10.06 3.06 7.76
CA ASN A 91 11.01 3.74 6.87
C ASN A 91 12.46 3.60 7.36
N HIS A 92 12.69 3.23 8.62
CA HIS A 92 14.00 3.06 9.23
C HIS A 92 14.25 1.58 9.60
N PRO A 93 15.42 1.00 9.29
CA PRO A 93 15.76 -0.34 9.75
C PRO A 93 15.92 -0.41 11.26
N GLU A 94 15.17 -1.30 11.90
CA GLU A 94 15.31 -1.58 13.33
C GLU A 94 14.77 -2.97 13.64
N HIS A 95 15.13 -3.51 14.82
CA HIS A 95 14.52 -4.70 15.40
C HIS A 95 14.45 -5.92 14.45
N GLY A 96 15.38 -6.02 13.50
CA GLY A 96 15.49 -7.11 12.52
C GLY A 96 14.80 -6.88 11.17
N TRP A 97 13.96 -5.86 10.99
CA TRP A 97 13.48 -5.46 9.66
C TRP A 97 14.43 -4.45 9.03
N GLY A 98 14.48 -4.37 7.69
CA GLY A 98 15.35 -3.42 7.00
C GLY A 98 16.85 -3.73 7.06
N GLU A 99 17.30 -4.64 7.91
CA GLU A 99 18.72 -4.99 8.08
C GLU A 99 19.24 -6.00 7.05
N LYS A 100 18.33 -6.77 6.43
CA LYS A 100 18.64 -7.82 5.46
C LYS A 100 17.54 -7.92 4.41
N VAL A 101 17.92 -8.41 3.23
CA VAL A 101 16.95 -8.71 2.18
C VAL A 101 16.13 -9.96 2.52
N SER A 102 14.83 -9.91 2.28
CA SER A 102 13.89 -11.04 2.42
C SER A 102 13.85 -11.92 1.16
N ALA A 103 14.25 -11.38 0.00
CA ALA A 103 14.32 -12.11 -1.25
C ALA A 103 15.45 -11.64 -2.19
N THR A 104 15.82 -12.48 -3.15
CA THR A 104 16.84 -12.17 -4.17
C THR A 104 16.34 -12.60 -5.53
N TYR A 105 16.40 -11.68 -6.49
CA TYR A 105 15.92 -11.85 -7.86
C TYR A 105 16.99 -11.46 -8.87
N LYS A 106 16.73 -11.73 -10.15
CA LYS A 106 17.57 -11.30 -11.27
C LYS A 106 17.01 -10.02 -11.91
N PRO A 107 17.88 -9.20 -12.53
CA PRO A 107 17.43 -8.09 -13.35
C PRO A 107 16.42 -8.54 -14.43
N ALA A 108 15.39 -7.72 -14.65
CA ALA A 108 14.31 -7.99 -15.61
C ALA A 108 13.48 -9.27 -15.37
N GLU A 109 13.63 -9.94 -14.23
CA GLU A 109 12.84 -11.12 -13.86
C GLU A 109 11.36 -10.74 -13.66
N ILE A 110 10.47 -11.65 -14.05
CA ILE A 110 9.04 -11.55 -13.74
C ILE A 110 8.81 -12.37 -12.47
N ILE A 111 8.28 -11.73 -11.44
CA ILE A 111 8.06 -12.32 -10.12
C ILE A 111 6.58 -12.26 -9.74
N ASP A 112 6.15 -13.20 -8.91
CA ASP A 112 4.87 -13.11 -8.23
C ASP A 112 5.00 -12.15 -7.04
N VAL A 113 4.01 -11.28 -6.88
CA VAL A 113 3.86 -10.39 -5.73
C VAL A 113 2.47 -10.58 -5.15
N GLU A 114 2.38 -10.54 -3.82
CA GLU A 114 1.14 -10.81 -3.12
C GLU A 114 0.85 -9.74 -2.11
N TRP A 115 -0.43 -9.42 -1.93
CA TRP A 115 -0.91 -8.67 -0.77
C TRP A 115 -2.19 -9.31 -0.25
N CYS A 116 -2.43 -9.12 1.04
CA CYS A 116 -3.59 -9.65 1.74
C CYS A 116 -4.57 -8.51 2.00
N VAL A 117 -5.81 -8.65 1.53
CA VAL A 117 -6.91 -7.74 1.87
C VAL A 117 -7.81 -8.39 2.91
N SER A 118 -8.17 -7.65 3.96
CA SER A 118 -9.06 -8.13 5.01
C SER A 118 -10.50 -8.20 4.52
N ASN A 119 -11.20 -9.26 4.92
CA ASN A 119 -12.61 -9.44 4.57
C ASN A 119 -13.52 -8.40 5.24
N ILE A 120 -13.04 -7.65 6.25
CA ILE A 120 -13.84 -6.64 6.95
C ILE A 120 -13.45 -5.19 6.62
N ALA A 121 -12.39 -4.99 5.84
CA ALA A 121 -11.93 -3.67 5.43
C ALA A 121 -11.30 -3.65 4.03
N ASP A 122 -12.03 -4.28 3.10
CA ASP A 122 -11.78 -4.10 1.66
C ASP A 122 -12.36 -2.74 1.22
N HIS A 123 -11.47 -1.82 0.86
CA HIS A 123 -11.82 -0.44 0.47
C HIS A 123 -11.84 -0.19 -1.04
N GLY A 124 -11.61 -1.22 -1.87
CA GLY A 124 -11.57 -1.08 -3.34
C GLY A 124 -10.47 -0.13 -3.83
N GLY A 125 -10.51 0.25 -5.10
CA GLY A 125 -9.58 1.22 -5.67
C GLY A 125 -8.41 0.60 -6.44
N LEU A 126 -7.25 1.25 -6.37
CA LEU A 126 -6.09 0.95 -7.21
C LEU A 126 -4.84 0.71 -6.36
N TYR A 127 -3.99 -0.22 -6.77
CA TYR A 127 -2.73 -0.50 -6.08
C TYR A 127 -1.57 -0.68 -7.05
N SER A 128 -0.35 -0.52 -6.54
CA SER A 128 0.88 -0.61 -7.30
C SER A 128 2.05 -1.16 -6.48
N TYR A 129 3.01 -1.72 -7.22
CA TYR A 129 4.33 -2.12 -6.75
C TYR A 129 5.37 -1.26 -7.43
N ARG A 130 6.43 -0.88 -6.70
CA ARG A 130 7.33 0.20 -7.12
C ARG A 130 8.76 -0.10 -6.66
N ILE A 131 9.75 0.22 -7.49
CA ILE A 131 11.18 0.12 -7.16
C ILE A 131 11.87 1.43 -7.55
N CYS A 132 12.52 2.09 -6.59
CA CYS A 132 13.42 3.19 -6.89
C CYS A 132 14.76 2.62 -7.39
N THR A 133 15.15 2.94 -8.63
CA THR A 133 16.41 2.46 -9.23
C THR A 133 17.59 3.40 -8.97
N ASP A 134 17.48 4.30 -7.99
CA ASP A 134 18.54 5.18 -7.53
C ASP A 134 18.94 4.79 -6.10
N ASP A 135 20.01 4.01 -5.99
CA ASP A 135 20.52 3.53 -4.69
C ASP A 135 20.83 4.69 -3.73
N SER A 136 21.15 5.90 -4.23
CA SER A 136 21.44 7.04 -3.36
C SER A 136 20.18 7.59 -2.67
N ILE A 137 19.01 7.42 -3.28
CA ILE A 137 17.70 7.76 -2.69
C ILE A 137 17.23 6.65 -1.75
N VAL A 138 17.56 5.39 -2.04
CA VAL A 138 17.19 4.24 -1.20
C VAL A 138 18.08 4.12 0.04
N ALA A 139 19.37 4.49 -0.05
CA ALA A 139 20.34 4.33 1.03
C ALA A 139 19.87 4.81 2.41
N PRO A 140 19.28 6.02 2.58
CA PRO A 140 18.76 6.45 3.87
C PRO A 140 17.78 5.49 4.56
N PHE A 141 17.08 4.65 3.80
CA PHE A 141 16.02 3.75 4.28
C PHE A 141 16.53 2.35 4.61
N ILE A 142 17.80 2.04 4.31
CA ILE A 142 18.45 0.76 4.57
C ILE A 142 19.69 0.90 5.46
N GLU A 143 20.00 2.11 5.91
CA GLU A 143 21.09 2.42 6.85
C GLU A 143 20.57 2.44 8.29
N PRO A 144 20.98 1.50 9.17
CA PRO A 144 20.46 1.44 10.54
C PRO A 144 20.79 2.66 11.42
N ASP A 145 21.87 3.37 11.11
CA ASP A 145 22.31 4.54 11.88
C ASP A 145 21.67 5.87 11.42
N HIS A 146 20.73 5.83 10.45
CA HIS A 146 20.09 7.02 9.88
C HIS A 146 18.56 6.88 9.84
N THR A 147 17.85 7.81 10.46
CA THR A 147 16.38 7.89 10.33
C THR A 147 16.02 8.86 9.20
N PRO A 148 15.29 8.41 8.14
CA PRO A 148 14.89 9.28 7.05
C PRO A 148 14.08 10.49 7.50
N ASN A 149 14.37 11.66 6.93
CA ASN A 149 13.61 12.89 7.14
C ASN A 149 12.53 13.10 6.05
N ASP A 150 11.67 14.11 6.23
CA ASP A 150 10.56 14.41 5.31
C ASP A 150 11.00 14.60 3.84
N SER A 151 12.16 15.22 3.61
CA SER A 151 12.68 15.42 2.25
C SER A 151 13.15 14.11 1.63
N GLU A 152 13.74 13.21 2.42
CA GLU A 152 14.16 11.89 1.96
C GLU A 152 12.93 11.01 1.69
N MET A 153 11.91 11.05 2.56
CA MET A 153 10.62 10.38 2.34
C MET A 153 9.93 10.86 1.07
N ALA A 154 9.88 12.16 0.83
CA ALA A 154 9.32 12.72 -0.40
C ALA A 154 10.14 12.35 -1.65
N ALA A 155 11.47 12.31 -1.54
CA ALA A 155 12.35 11.90 -2.62
C ALA A 155 12.16 10.42 -2.98
N LEU A 156 12.08 9.54 -1.98
CA LEU A 156 11.82 8.13 -2.20
C LEU A 156 10.43 7.89 -2.77
N GLU A 157 9.38 8.57 -2.28
CA GLU A 157 8.04 8.45 -2.86
C GLU A 157 8.03 8.88 -4.33
N THR A 158 8.67 10.00 -4.65
CA THR A 158 8.81 10.48 -6.04
C THR A 158 9.54 9.46 -6.91
N CYS A 159 10.63 8.88 -6.40
CA CYS A 159 11.38 7.86 -7.10
C CYS A 159 10.57 6.58 -7.30
N PHE A 160 9.79 6.15 -6.30
CA PHE A 160 8.89 5.00 -6.41
C PHE A 160 7.79 5.23 -7.44
N GLN A 161 7.17 6.42 -7.49
CA GLN A 161 6.17 6.73 -8.51
C GLN A 161 6.79 6.69 -9.92
N ALA A 162 8.03 7.17 -10.09
CA ALA A 162 8.75 7.04 -11.35
C ALA A 162 9.15 5.60 -11.68
N GLY A 163 9.40 4.78 -10.66
CA GLY A 163 9.79 3.38 -10.73
C GLY A 163 8.63 2.40 -10.54
N GLN A 164 7.41 2.79 -10.94
CA GLN A 164 6.25 1.90 -10.90
C GLN A 164 6.49 0.66 -11.75
N LEU A 165 6.29 -0.52 -11.16
CA LEU A 165 6.26 -1.79 -11.86
C LEU A 165 4.88 -1.95 -12.49
N ARG A 166 4.84 -1.84 -13.82
CA ARG A 166 3.57 -1.71 -14.54
C ARG A 166 2.91 -3.06 -14.73
N CYS A 167 1.59 -3.12 -14.54
CA CYS A 167 0.81 -4.32 -14.81
C CYS A 167 1.02 -4.81 -16.27
N ASP A 168 1.07 -3.89 -17.23
CA ASP A 168 1.14 -4.18 -18.66
C ASP A 168 2.56 -4.51 -19.18
N ASP A 169 3.56 -4.57 -18.30
CA ASP A 169 4.91 -5.05 -18.65
C ASP A 169 5.02 -6.60 -18.63
N VAL A 170 4.02 -7.29 -18.07
CA VAL A 170 3.96 -8.76 -18.03
C VAL A 170 3.12 -9.29 -19.21
N PRO A 171 3.70 -10.09 -20.13
CA PRO A 171 2.95 -10.60 -21.27
C PRO A 171 1.77 -11.49 -20.87
N GLY A 172 0.56 -11.09 -21.29
CA GLY A 172 -0.66 -11.86 -21.07
C GLY A 172 -1.37 -11.58 -19.74
N GLN A 173 -0.83 -10.70 -18.89
CA GLN A 173 -1.51 -10.24 -17.69
C GLN A 173 -2.69 -9.31 -18.03
N GLU A 174 -3.81 -9.48 -17.32
CA GLU A 174 -4.99 -8.63 -17.49
C GLU A 174 -4.85 -7.36 -16.65
N CYS A 175 -4.87 -6.20 -17.32
CA CYS A 175 -4.72 -4.89 -16.68
C CYS A 175 -5.93 -4.00 -16.99
N PRO A 176 -7.10 -4.28 -16.36
CA PRO A 176 -8.31 -3.53 -16.61
C PRO A 176 -8.23 -2.11 -16.02
N VAL A 177 -8.97 -1.19 -16.62
CA VAL A 177 -9.28 0.09 -15.96
C VAL A 177 -10.29 -0.22 -14.85
N HIS A 178 -10.13 0.42 -13.68
CA HIS A 178 -11.07 0.22 -12.56
C HIS A 178 -12.51 0.54 -12.99
N PRO A 179 -13.48 -0.36 -12.76
CA PRO A 179 -14.85 -0.22 -13.28
C PRO A 179 -15.60 1.01 -12.76
N ASP A 180 -15.28 1.46 -11.54
CA ASP A 180 -15.90 2.64 -10.93
C ASP A 180 -15.19 3.96 -11.26
N CYS A 181 -14.14 3.91 -12.10
CA CYS A 181 -13.52 5.11 -12.64
C CYS A 181 -14.41 5.72 -13.76
N VAL A 182 -15.36 6.57 -13.36
CA VAL A 182 -16.37 7.14 -14.26
C VAL A 182 -15.93 8.42 -14.98
N GLY A 183 -14.94 9.14 -14.44
CA GLY A 183 -14.41 10.35 -15.09
C GLY A 183 -13.37 10.00 -16.13
N THR A 184 -13.65 10.32 -17.40
CA THR A 184 -12.72 10.05 -18.51
C THR A 184 -11.45 10.91 -18.45
N ASP A 185 -11.48 11.98 -17.66
CA ASP A 185 -10.39 12.92 -17.39
C ASP A 185 -9.68 12.65 -16.06
N TRP A 186 -10.13 11.66 -15.28
CA TRP A 186 -9.52 11.29 -14.02
C TRP A 186 -8.28 10.42 -14.26
N GLY A 187 -7.25 10.56 -13.42
CA GLY A 187 -6.03 9.75 -13.49
C GLY A 187 -6.30 8.25 -13.55
N CYS A 188 -7.28 7.75 -12.78
CA CYS A 188 -7.69 6.34 -12.78
C CYS A 188 -8.06 5.78 -14.16
N ALA A 189 -8.59 6.60 -15.07
CA ALA A 189 -9.02 6.16 -16.39
C ALA A 189 -7.82 5.86 -17.30
N SER A 190 -6.68 6.48 -17.00
CA SER A 190 -5.41 6.31 -17.70
C SER A 190 -4.42 5.39 -16.98
N ALA A 191 -4.75 4.97 -15.76
CA ALA A 191 -3.88 4.19 -14.87
C ALA A 191 -3.83 2.69 -15.20
N LYS A 192 -3.78 2.30 -16.49
CA LYS A 192 -3.65 0.87 -16.88
C LYS A 192 -2.34 0.22 -16.44
N SER A 193 -1.36 1.03 -16.06
CA SER A 193 -0.12 0.56 -15.44
C SER A 193 -0.32 0.10 -13.99
N TRP A 194 -1.39 0.54 -13.32
CA TRP A 194 -1.76 0.13 -11.99
C TRP A 194 -2.57 -1.17 -12.03
N PHE A 195 -2.62 -1.85 -10.89
CA PHE A 195 -3.51 -2.97 -10.68
C PHE A 195 -4.83 -2.44 -10.10
N ALA A 196 -5.93 -3.04 -10.53
CA ALA A 196 -7.27 -2.60 -10.17
C ALA A 196 -7.99 -3.64 -9.34
N CYS A 197 -8.61 -3.19 -8.26
CA CYS A 197 -9.65 -3.95 -7.60
C CYS A 197 -10.88 -4.10 -8.52
N GLY A 198 -11.77 -5.03 -8.18
CA GLY A 198 -13.09 -5.13 -8.80
C GLY A 198 -14.05 -4.03 -8.31
N PRO A 199 -15.31 -4.03 -8.79
CA PRO A 199 -16.27 -2.97 -8.49
C PRO A 199 -16.63 -2.90 -7.01
N LYS A 200 -16.84 -1.69 -6.50
CA LYS A 200 -17.29 -1.41 -5.12
C LYS A 200 -18.50 -2.23 -4.70
N ASP A 201 -19.51 -2.27 -5.56
CA ASP A 201 -20.79 -2.92 -5.29
C ASP A 201 -20.79 -4.42 -5.66
N ASP A 202 -19.64 -4.94 -6.11
CA ASP A 202 -19.46 -6.35 -6.50
C ASP A 202 -18.11 -6.89 -6.02
N GLY A 203 -17.86 -6.82 -4.72
CA GLY A 203 -16.75 -7.55 -4.08
C GLY A 203 -15.38 -6.85 -4.04
N ARG A 204 -15.22 -5.64 -4.62
CA ARG A 204 -14.00 -4.82 -4.51
C ARG A 204 -12.71 -5.60 -4.80
N CYS A 205 -11.67 -5.50 -3.96
CA CYS A 205 -10.40 -6.15 -4.19
C CYS A 205 -10.53 -7.68 -4.13
N MET A 206 -11.46 -8.22 -3.32
CA MET A 206 -11.75 -9.66 -3.31
C MET A 206 -12.40 -10.18 -4.60
N SER A 207 -12.91 -9.32 -5.48
CA SER A 207 -13.40 -9.71 -6.82
C SER A 207 -12.44 -9.33 -7.96
N ALA A 208 -11.25 -8.82 -7.63
CA ALA A 208 -10.23 -8.54 -8.63
C ALA A 208 -9.79 -9.83 -9.35
N PRO A 209 -9.33 -9.75 -10.61
CA PRO A 209 -8.78 -10.91 -11.32
C PRO A 209 -7.63 -11.61 -10.58
N SER A 210 -6.86 -10.87 -9.78
CA SER A 210 -5.75 -11.38 -8.97
C SER A 210 -6.18 -12.01 -7.64
N ALA A 211 -7.46 -11.90 -7.25
CA ALA A 211 -7.96 -12.54 -6.03
C ALA A 211 -7.94 -14.06 -6.18
N THR A 212 -7.16 -14.74 -5.33
CA THR A 212 -6.91 -16.18 -5.44
C THR A 212 -7.97 -17.04 -4.73
N GLY A 213 -8.72 -16.44 -3.80
CA GLY A 213 -9.58 -17.16 -2.84
C GLY A 213 -8.79 -17.88 -1.75
N GLU A 214 -7.45 -17.83 -1.75
CA GLU A 214 -6.61 -18.31 -0.67
C GLU A 214 -6.74 -17.36 0.53
N SER A 215 -6.94 -17.93 1.72
CA SER A 215 -7.07 -17.15 2.96
C SER A 215 -5.71 -16.71 3.49
N CYS A 216 -5.62 -15.46 3.96
CA CYS A 216 -4.51 -14.93 4.74
C CYS A 216 -5.01 -14.40 6.09
N LYS A 217 -4.10 -14.15 7.03
CA LYS A 217 -4.45 -13.60 8.34
C LYS A 217 -4.21 -12.10 8.34
N THR A 218 -5.25 -11.35 8.71
CA THR A 218 -5.18 -9.93 9.05
C THR A 218 -5.48 -9.76 10.54
N HIS A 219 -5.01 -8.71 11.19
CA HIS A 219 -5.13 -8.61 12.65
C HIS A 219 -6.59 -8.46 13.12
N GLY A 220 -7.20 -9.55 13.58
CA GLY A 220 -8.61 -9.57 14.02
C GLY A 220 -9.61 -10.08 12.97
N ALA A 221 -9.17 -10.49 11.78
CA ALA A 221 -10.01 -11.07 10.74
C ALA A 221 -9.23 -11.96 9.76
N ASP A 222 -9.97 -12.79 9.02
CA ASP A 222 -9.41 -13.44 7.82
C ASP A 222 -9.39 -12.45 6.65
N GLY A 223 -8.47 -12.66 5.72
CA GLY A 223 -8.36 -11.93 4.47
C GLY A 223 -8.24 -12.86 3.27
N THR A 224 -8.16 -12.26 2.08
CA THR A 224 -7.95 -12.94 0.80
C THR A 224 -6.63 -12.49 0.20
N ILE A 225 -5.83 -13.43 -0.31
CA ILE A 225 -4.61 -13.14 -1.06
C ILE A 225 -4.98 -12.67 -2.47
N LEU A 226 -4.47 -11.50 -2.84
CA LEU A 226 -4.33 -11.06 -4.23
C LEU A 226 -2.92 -11.39 -4.69
N ARG A 227 -2.79 -12.05 -5.83
CA ARG A 227 -1.53 -12.47 -6.44
C ARG A 227 -1.42 -11.91 -7.85
N ASP A 228 -0.43 -11.07 -8.07
CA ASP A 228 -0.12 -10.44 -9.33
C ASP A 228 1.28 -10.83 -9.80
N GLN A 229 1.60 -10.54 -11.06
CA GLN A 229 2.97 -10.62 -11.56
C GLN A 229 3.49 -9.23 -11.89
N VAL A 230 4.76 -9.00 -11.58
CA VAL A 230 5.46 -7.76 -11.94
C VAL A 230 6.80 -8.09 -12.59
N LYS A 231 7.17 -7.28 -13.58
CA LYS A 231 8.49 -7.34 -14.18
C LYS A 231 9.42 -6.38 -13.44
N LEU A 232 10.50 -6.90 -12.86
CA LEU A 232 11.53 -6.11 -12.20
C LEU A 232 12.30 -5.24 -13.22
N PRO A 233 12.91 -4.13 -12.79
CA PRO A 233 13.75 -3.33 -13.68
C PRO A 233 15.02 -4.07 -14.10
N ASP A 234 15.59 -3.68 -15.25
CA ASP A 234 16.95 -4.07 -15.65
C ASP A 234 17.98 -3.24 -14.87
N PHE A 235 18.04 -3.50 -13.57
CA PHE A 235 18.79 -2.77 -12.56
C PHE A 235 19.34 -3.78 -11.54
N THR A 236 20.49 -3.47 -10.94
CA THR A 236 21.12 -4.33 -9.93
C THR A 236 21.36 -3.57 -8.66
N SER A 237 21.00 -4.17 -7.52
CA SER A 237 21.33 -3.68 -6.19
C SER A 237 21.40 -4.84 -5.22
N ASN A 238 22.41 -4.83 -4.34
CA ASN A 238 22.56 -5.85 -3.31
C ASN A 238 21.51 -5.70 -2.20
N HIS A 239 20.91 -4.51 -2.07
CA HIS A 239 19.87 -4.20 -1.10
C HIS A 239 19.10 -2.96 -1.59
N THR A 240 17.89 -3.18 -2.06
CA THR A 240 16.94 -2.13 -2.46
C THR A 240 15.57 -2.42 -1.86
N LEU A 241 14.58 -1.59 -2.18
CA LEU A 241 13.22 -1.68 -1.66
C LEU A 241 12.21 -1.94 -2.78
N LEU A 242 11.32 -2.91 -2.53
CA LEU A 242 10.07 -3.09 -3.26
C LEU A 242 8.93 -2.49 -2.44
N GLY A 243 8.41 -1.36 -2.90
CA GLY A 243 7.33 -0.62 -2.23
C GLY A 243 5.95 -1.00 -2.77
N PHE A 244 5.04 -1.36 -1.87
CA PHE A 244 3.61 -1.52 -2.15
C PHE A 244 2.85 -0.23 -1.80
N ARG A 245 1.82 0.08 -2.59
CA ARG A 245 0.91 1.20 -2.35
C ARG A 245 -0.50 0.84 -2.76
N TRP A 246 -1.49 1.12 -1.91
CA TRP A 246 -2.91 0.99 -2.24
C TRP A 246 -3.65 2.30 -1.96
N ASP A 247 -4.26 2.85 -3.01
CA ASP A 247 -5.04 4.08 -3.04
C ASP A 247 -6.53 3.70 -2.99
N CYS A 248 -7.16 3.95 -1.84
CA CYS A 248 -8.52 3.49 -1.57
C CYS A 248 -9.59 4.24 -2.37
N GLU A 249 -10.66 3.51 -2.73
CA GLU A 249 -11.86 4.09 -3.31
C GLU A 249 -12.87 4.54 -2.23
N ASP A 250 -13.09 3.74 -1.20
CA ASP A 250 -14.15 4.01 -0.24
C ASP A 250 -13.82 5.16 0.72
N THR A 251 -12.52 5.30 1.03
CA THR A 251 -11.99 6.16 2.09
C THR A 251 -10.86 7.05 1.57
N GLY A 252 -10.54 8.10 2.33
CA GLY A 252 -9.37 8.95 2.06
C GLY A 252 -8.12 8.38 2.71
N GLN A 253 -7.77 7.13 2.38
CA GLN A 253 -6.68 6.38 3.01
C GLN A 253 -5.68 5.89 1.95
N LEU A 254 -4.42 5.78 2.36
CA LEU A 254 -3.39 5.01 1.64
C LEU A 254 -2.86 3.90 2.54
N TRP A 255 -2.48 2.79 1.92
CA TRP A 255 -1.73 1.70 2.57
C TRP A 255 -0.37 1.54 1.93
N LEU A 256 0.68 1.50 2.74
CA LEU A 256 2.06 1.61 2.29
C LEU A 256 2.93 0.62 3.05
N HIS A 257 3.73 -0.14 2.32
CA HIS A 257 4.62 -1.16 2.87
C HIS A 257 5.88 -1.26 2.01
N CYS A 258 6.99 -1.70 2.59
CA CYS A 258 8.21 -2.02 1.84
C CYS A 258 8.73 -3.41 2.19
N ALA A 259 9.25 -4.11 1.19
CA ALA A 259 10.08 -5.30 1.37
C ALA A 259 11.52 -5.02 0.93
N ASP A 260 12.48 -5.48 1.73
CA ASP A 260 13.90 -5.40 1.44
C ASP A 260 14.30 -6.53 0.48
N ILE A 261 14.83 -6.21 -0.70
CA ILE A 261 15.16 -7.21 -1.73
C ILE A 261 16.55 -6.97 -2.32
N ALA A 262 17.11 -8.00 -2.95
CA ALA A 262 18.28 -7.88 -3.82
C ALA A 262 17.90 -8.18 -5.27
N ILE A 263 18.53 -7.49 -6.21
CA ILE A 263 18.45 -7.75 -7.65
C ILE A 263 19.89 -7.91 -8.16
N VAL A 264 20.31 -9.15 -8.46
CA VAL A 264 21.73 -9.51 -8.73
C VAL A 264 21.90 -10.58 -9.79
#